data_AF-A0A931XQH0-F1
#
_entry.id   AF-A0A931XQH0-F1
#
_cell.length_a   1.000
_cell.length_b   1.000
_cell.length_c   1.000
_cell.angle_alpha   90.00
_cell.angle_beta   90.00
_cell.angle_gamma   90.00
#
_symmetry.space_group_name_H-M   'P 1'
#
loop_
_entity.id
_entity.type
_entity.pdbx_description
1 polymer ?
#
loop_
_entity_poly.entity_id
_entity_poly.type
_entity_poly.pdbx_seq_one_letter_code
_entity_poly.pdbx_strand_id
1 'polypeptide(L)'
;MHYDTAFRTYLARRIEQIERADIVVGIPCYNNEATIANVLKQVSSGLAKHYKSARSVILISDGGSTDDTREVARDEEIMPWQERVVFIYRGIGGKGTA
;
A
#
# COMPACT_ATOMS: atom_id res chain seq x y z
N MET A 1 -9.41 -9.28 20.40
CA MET A 1 -8.44 -10.16 19.72
C MET A 1 -7.08 -9.52 19.81
N HIS A 2 -6.08 -10.25 20.31
CA HIS A 2 -4.69 -9.84 20.21
C HIS A 2 -4.14 -10.43 18.90
N TYR A 3 -3.53 -9.61 18.06
CA TYR A 3 -2.88 -10.05 16.83
C TYR A 3 -1.40 -9.73 16.97
N ASP A 4 -0.53 -10.69 16.68
CA ASP A 4 0.93 -10.49 16.69
C ASP A 4 1.38 -9.54 15.56
N THR A 5 0.54 -9.37 14.54
CA THR A 5 0.75 -8.45 13.41
C THR A 5 -0.57 -7.95 12.83
N ALA A 6 -0.53 -6.75 12.25
CA ALA A 6 -1.61 -6.18 11.46
C ALA A 6 -1.86 -6.96 10.14
N PHE A 7 -0.96 -7.87 9.76
CA PHE A 7 -1.04 -8.60 8.50
C PHE A 7 -2.05 -9.75 8.55
N ARG A 8 -2.82 -9.88 7.46
CA ARG A 8 -3.62 -11.08 7.17
C ARG A 8 -2.75 -12.10 6.44
N THR A 9 -3.15 -13.37 6.47
CA THR A 9 -2.40 -14.49 5.87
C THR A 9 -2.03 -14.25 4.40
N TYR A 10 -2.92 -13.64 3.62
CA TYR A 10 -2.64 -13.29 2.22
C TYR A 10 -1.48 -12.30 2.09
N LEU A 11 -1.45 -11.24 2.93
CA LEU A 11 -0.38 -10.26 2.90
C LEU A 11 0.95 -10.88 3.31
N ALA A 12 0.96 -11.73 4.35
CA ALA A 12 2.18 -12.42 4.78
C ALA A 12 2.82 -13.20 3.64
N ARG A 13 2.02 -13.98 2.89
CA ARG A 13 2.49 -14.69 1.69
C ARG A 13 2.97 -13.75 0.58
N ARG A 14 2.29 -12.62 0.36
CA ARG A 14 2.70 -11.66 -0.66
C ARG A 14 4.04 -11.00 -0.31
N ILE A 15 4.26 -10.68 0.95
CA ILE A 15 5.53 -10.13 1.43
C ILE A 15 6.66 -11.17 1.30
N GLU A 16 6.40 -12.44 1.64
CA GLU A 16 7.37 -13.52 1.41
C GLU A 16 7.80 -13.62 -0.06
N GLN A 17 6.86 -13.48 -1.00
CA GLN A 17 7.15 -13.49 -2.45
C GLN A 17 7.96 -12.29 -2.95
N ILE A 18 7.85 -11.14 -2.27
CA ILE A 18 8.61 -9.94 -2.62
C ILE A 18 10.08 -10.12 -2.24
N GLU A 19 10.36 -10.90 -1.19
CA GLU A 19 11.66 -11.28 -0.62
C GLU A 19 12.50 -10.11 -0.08
N ARG A 20 12.67 -9.05 -0.88
CA ARG A 20 13.50 -7.90 -0.56
C ARG A 20 12.96 -6.62 -1.19
N ALA A 21 13.00 -5.55 -0.40
CA ALA A 21 12.84 -4.17 -0.85
C ALA A 21 13.99 -3.32 -0.30
N ASP A 22 14.48 -2.38 -1.11
CA ASP A 22 15.41 -1.37 -0.62
C ASP A 22 14.64 -0.19 -0.01
N ILE A 23 13.42 0.08 -0.51
CA ILE A 23 12.52 1.13 0.00
C ILE A 23 11.11 0.56 0.14
N VAL A 24 10.48 0.82 1.29
CA VAL A 24 9.06 0.53 1.51
C VAL A 24 8.34 1.85 1.79
N VAL A 25 7.27 2.12 1.05
CA VAL A 25 6.39 3.27 1.27
C VAL A 25 5.05 2.77 1.79
N GLY A 26 4.73 3.08 3.05
CA GLY A 26 3.42 2.80 3.64
C GLY A 26 2.44 3.95 3.41
N ILE A 27 1.25 3.63 2.89
CA ILE A 27 0.15 4.58 2.69
C ILE A 27 -1.06 4.07 3.48
N PRO A 28 -1.29 4.57 4.70
CA PRO A 28 -2.51 4.29 5.44
C PRO A 28 -3.69 5.04 4.80
N CYS A 29 -4.79 4.33 4.55
CA CYS A 29 -6.01 4.91 3.97
C CYS A 29 -7.28 4.41 4.65
N TYR A 30 -8.30 5.26 4.63
CA TYR A 30 -9.65 4.95 5.08
C TYR A 30 -10.65 5.91 4.42
N ASN A 31 -11.51 5.38 3.56
CA ASN A 31 -12.49 6.13 2.77
C ASN A 31 -11.85 7.30 1.99
N ASN A 32 -10.83 7.00 1.18
CA ASN A 32 -10.02 7.95 0.44
C ASN A 32 -10.12 7.80 -1.09
N GLU A 33 -11.22 7.25 -1.61
CA GLU A 33 -11.45 7.00 -3.04
C GLU A 33 -11.05 8.20 -3.92
N ALA A 34 -11.52 9.39 -3.58
CA ALA A 34 -11.29 10.61 -4.36
C ALA A 34 -9.83 11.12 -4.36
N THR A 35 -8.96 10.59 -3.50
CA THR A 35 -7.61 11.15 -3.26
C THR A 35 -6.48 10.14 -3.42
N ILE A 36 -6.75 8.85 -3.25
CA ILE A 36 -5.70 7.82 -3.17
C ILE A 36 -4.92 7.71 -4.48
N ALA A 37 -5.57 7.85 -5.64
CA ALA A 37 -4.93 7.86 -6.95
C ALA A 37 -3.84 8.94 -7.05
N ASN A 38 -4.16 10.18 -6.65
CA ASN A 38 -3.18 11.27 -6.69
C ASN A 38 -1.99 11.01 -5.75
N VAL A 39 -2.23 10.45 -4.55
CA VAL A 39 -1.14 10.08 -3.63
C VAL A 39 -0.23 9.04 -4.27
N LEU A 40 -0.79 7.98 -4.85
CA LEU A 40 -0.03 6.94 -5.54
C LEU A 40 0.80 7.50 -6.70
N LYS A 41 0.22 8.39 -7.51
CA LYS A 41 0.91 9.06 -8.60
C LYS A 41 2.12 9.86 -8.12
N GLN A 42 1.98 10.61 -7.03
CA GLN A 42 3.09 11.40 -6.46
C GLN A 42 4.19 10.49 -5.90
N VAL A 43 3.82 9.44 -5.17
CA VAL A 43 4.79 8.46 -4.63
C VAL A 43 5.54 7.78 -5.77
N SER A 44 4.82 7.27 -6.76
CA SER A 44 5.39 6.59 -7.94
C SER A 44 6.35 7.51 -8.71
N SER A 45 5.95 8.76 -8.95
CA SER A 45 6.77 9.76 -9.65
C SER A 45 8.01 10.13 -8.84
N GLY A 46 7.89 10.30 -7.52
CA GLY A 46 9.01 10.62 -6.63
C GLY A 46 10.04 9.50 -6.58
N LEU A 47 9.59 8.25 -6.47
CA LEU A 47 10.45 7.06 -6.53
C LEU A 47 11.18 6.97 -7.87
N ALA A 48 10.48 7.18 -8.99
CA ALA A 48 11.09 7.14 -10.31
C ALA A 48 12.12 8.26 -10.52
N LYS A 49 11.87 9.45 -9.96
CA LYS A 49 12.75 10.61 -10.11
C LYS A 49 14.03 10.49 -9.28
N HIS A 50 13.93 9.95 -8.06
CA HIS A 50 15.01 10.02 -7.08
C HIS A 50 15.65 8.66 -6.74
N TYR A 51 14.93 7.56 -6.97
CA TYR A 51 15.30 6.23 -6.48
C TYR A 51 15.14 5.14 -7.55
N LYS A 52 15.39 5.48 -8.82
CA LYS A 52 15.19 4.57 -9.97
C LYS A 52 15.96 3.24 -9.87
N SER A 53 17.09 3.22 -9.16
CA SER A 53 17.91 2.02 -8.94
C SER A 53 17.50 1.19 -7.73
N ALA A 54 16.58 1.67 -6.88
CA ALA A 54 16.13 0.98 -5.69
C ALA A 54 14.89 0.11 -5.97
N ARG A 55 14.84 -1.10 -5.40
CA ARG A 55 13.63 -1.93 -5.43
C ARG A 55 12.62 -1.36 -4.43
N SER A 56 11.59 -0.69 -4.94
CA SER A 56 10.58 -0.02 -4.11
C SER A 56 9.28 -0.81 -4.05
N VAL A 57 8.72 -0.92 -2.84
CA VAL A 57 7.41 -1.52 -2.59
C VAL A 57 6.49 -0.48 -1.97
N ILE A 58 5.32 -0.26 -2.58
CA ILE A 58 4.27 0.62 -2.08
C ILE A 58 3.20 -0.24 -1.40
N LEU A 59 3.04 -0.08 -0.10
CA LEU A 59 2.07 -0.79 0.73
C LEU A 59 0.88 0.13 1.04
N ILE A 60 -0.29 -0.20 0.52
CA ILE A 60 -1.53 0.52 0.81
C ILE A 60 -2.25 -0.26 1.92
N SER A 61 -2.24 0.32 3.12
CA SER A 61 -2.79 -0.25 4.35
C SER A 61 -4.19 0.31 4.58
N ASP A 62 -5.20 -0.43 4.16
CA ASP A 62 -6.60 0.01 4.22
C ASP A 62 -7.26 -0.34 5.55
N GLY A 63 -7.90 0.66 6.16
CA GLY A 63 -8.62 0.54 7.44
C GLY A 63 -10.00 -0.07 7.37
N GLY A 64 -10.31 -0.82 6.31
CA GLY A 64 -11.64 -1.35 6.07
C GLY A 64 -12.56 -0.32 5.44
N SER A 65 -12.06 0.38 4.41
CA SER A 65 -12.86 1.34 3.65
C SER A 65 -14.07 0.65 3.03
N THR A 66 -15.19 1.37 3.04
CA THR A 66 -16.48 0.91 2.47
C THR A 66 -16.79 1.55 1.13
N ASP A 67 -15.95 2.47 0.68
CA ASP A 67 -15.95 3.06 -0.67
C ASP A 67 -14.97 2.31 -1.61
N ASP A 68 -14.76 2.84 -2.81
CA ASP A 68 -13.91 2.20 -3.84
C ASP A 68 -12.41 2.50 -3.66
N THR A 69 -11.96 2.92 -2.46
CA THR A 69 -10.55 3.25 -2.19
C THR A 69 -9.59 2.14 -2.64
N ARG A 70 -9.95 0.87 -2.38
CA ARG A 70 -9.07 -0.27 -2.65
C ARG A 70 -9.00 -0.60 -4.13
N GLU A 71 -10.09 -0.40 -4.84
CA GLU A 71 -10.28 -0.61 -6.27
C GLU A 71 -9.48 0.46 -7.03
N VAL A 72 -9.70 1.74 -6.72
CA VAL A 72 -8.91 2.86 -7.27
C VAL A 72 -7.42 2.67 -6.99
N ALA A 73 -7.06 2.26 -5.77
CA ALA A 73 -5.67 2.01 -5.41
C ALA A 73 -5.05 0.82 -6.15
N ARG A 74 -5.83 -0.15 -6.64
CA ARG A 74 -5.36 -1.29 -7.46
C ARG A 74 -5.31 -0.96 -8.95
N ASP A 75 -6.16 -0.07 -9.42
CA ASP A 75 -6.25 0.23 -10.85
C ASP A 75 -5.30 1.37 -11.27
N GLU A 76 -4.86 2.21 -10.32
CA GLU A 76 -3.91 3.28 -10.61
C GLU A 76 -2.60 2.73 -11.20
N GLU A 77 -2.13 3.31 -12.30
CA GLU A 77 -0.86 2.89 -12.89
C GLU A 77 0.32 3.44 -12.07
N ILE A 78 1.29 2.56 -11.79
CA ILE A 78 2.57 2.94 -11.21
C ILE A 78 3.68 2.73 -12.25
N MET A 79 4.82 3.38 -12.05
CA MET A 79 5.94 3.23 -12.97
C MET A 79 6.41 1.77 -12.99
N PRO A 80 7.06 1.30 -14.08
CA PRO A 80 7.60 -0.05 -14.14
C PRO A 80 8.55 -0.32 -12.94
N TRP A 81 8.92 -1.58 -12.67
CA TRP A 81 9.79 -2.02 -11.54
C TRP A 81 9.34 -1.69 -10.10
N GLN A 82 8.34 -0.83 -9.91
CA GLN A 82 7.73 -0.58 -8.61
C GLN A 82 6.71 -1.67 -8.31
N GLU A 83 6.75 -2.21 -7.10
CA GLU A 83 5.78 -3.21 -6.64
C GLU A 83 4.70 -2.53 -5.79
N ARG A 84 3.45 -2.97 -5.92
CA ARG A 84 2.34 -2.44 -5.10
C ARG A 84 1.56 -3.56 -4.46
N VAL A 85 1.25 -3.40 -3.18
CA VAL A 85 0.38 -4.31 -2.44
C VAL A 85 -0.72 -3.52 -1.75
N VAL A 86 -1.98 -3.85 -2.06
CA VAL A 86 -3.17 -3.30 -1.40
C VAL A 86 -3.74 -4.36 -0.48
N PHE A 87 -3.93 -4.04 0.80
CA PHE A 87 -4.47 -4.97 1.78
C PHE A 87 -5.31 -4.25 2.84
N ILE A 88 -6.17 -5.02 3.51
CA ILE A 88 -6.92 -4.57 4.69
C ILE A 88 -6.17 -5.06 5.92
N TYR A 89 -5.74 -4.13 6.78
CA TYR A 89 -5.03 -4.51 8.00
C TYR A 89 -5.99 -5.07 9.06
N ARG A 90 -5.42 -5.73 10.08
CA ARG A 90 -6.14 -6.20 11.27
C ARG A 90 -6.03 -5.14 12.36
N GLY A 91 -7.15 -4.57 12.78
CA GLY A 91 -7.17 -3.54 13.80
C GLY A 91 -8.47 -2.73 13.81
N ILE A 92 -8.48 -1.67 14.60
CA ILE A 92 -9.55 -0.67 14.59
C ILE A 92 -9.49 0.06 13.25
N GLY A 93 -10.64 0.21 12.58
CA GLY A 93 -10.70 0.91 11.30
C GLY A 93 -10.46 2.42 11.46
N GLY A 94 -9.82 3.01 10.46
CA GLY A 94 -9.45 4.42 10.45
C GLY A 94 -8.10 4.67 9.79
N LYS A 95 -7.85 5.92 9.41
CA LYS A 95 -6.55 6.31 8.85
C LYS A 95 -5.46 6.41 9.92
N GLY A 96 -5.79 6.85 11.14
CA GLY A 96 -4.85 7.06 12.24
C GLY A 96 -4.61 5.85 13.14
N THR A 97 -5.17 4.70 12.76
CA THR A 97 -5.12 3.44 13.52
C THR A 97 -4.17 2.41 12.89
N ALA A 98 -3.51 2.79 11.80
CA ALA A 98 -2.51 2.02 11.06
C ALA A 98 -1.12 2.63 11.21
#